data_AF-A0A9N8RSY8-F1
#
_entry.id   AF-A0A9N8RSY8-F1
#
_cell.length_a   1.000
_cell.length_b   1.000
_cell.length_c   1.000
_cell.angle_alpha   90.00
_cell.angle_beta   90.00
_cell.angle_gamma   90.00
#
_symmetry.space_group_name_H-M   'P 1'
#
loop_
_entity.id
_entity.type
_entity.pdbx_description
1 polymer ?
#
loop_
_entity_poly.entity_id
_entity_poly.type
_entity_poly.pdbx_seq_one_letter_code
_entity_poly.pdbx_strand_id
1 'polypeptide(L)'
;MNLKRNLPPKDVAQSGAGRDASPSARSRRPLFDLPPVQGSQQATFMRLTTGFSTRTEHPDELDLQAVFEVLESVYEPRRRYWRELDPNTVLEAIHCHAPNLRAAQERFEIGSHTEFVWRIEEGMFMLQSLERCAELLLDAPSDSRPHSMTDTYQWLHAELLRRGEFFPLSSLESGGRSAIAHIHRMVASLGSSPAVPPECVPKRGRRGQRRQRIS
;
A
#
# COMPACT_ATOMS: atom_id res chain seq x y z
N MET A 1 5.16 27.64 -58.26
CA MET A 1 3.80 27.81 -58.83
C MET A 1 2.87 28.28 -57.71
N ASN A 2 2.35 29.51 -57.83
CA ASN A 2 1.40 30.12 -56.89
C ASN A 2 -0.02 29.85 -57.38
N LEU A 3 -0.92 29.39 -56.51
CA LEU A 3 -2.36 29.51 -56.74
C LEU A 3 -3.02 30.14 -55.50
N LYS A 4 -3.49 31.37 -55.70
CA LYS A 4 -4.26 32.19 -54.77
C LYS A 4 -5.74 31.79 -54.81
N ARG A 5 -6.35 31.82 -53.61
CA ARG A 5 -7.69 32.32 -53.23
C ARG A 5 -8.93 31.76 -53.93
N ASN A 6 -9.97 31.47 -53.15
CA ASN A 6 -11.19 32.29 -53.08
C ASN A 6 -12.15 31.79 -51.97
N LEU A 7 -12.43 32.67 -51.00
CA LEU A 7 -13.63 32.63 -50.15
C LEU A 7 -14.82 33.22 -50.94
N PRO A 8 -16.06 32.89 -50.55
CA PRO A 8 -17.14 33.85 -50.62
C PRO A 8 -17.84 34.10 -49.25
N PRO A 9 -18.61 35.21 -49.12
CA PRO A 9 -18.93 35.87 -47.86
C PRO A 9 -20.42 35.79 -47.47
N LYS A 10 -20.75 36.09 -46.19
CA LYS A 10 -21.62 37.22 -45.79
C LYS A 10 -22.03 37.16 -44.31
N ASP A 11 -21.86 38.30 -43.66
CA ASP A 11 -22.47 38.70 -42.40
C ASP A 11 -24.01 38.72 -42.45
N VAL A 12 -24.65 38.58 -41.29
CA VAL A 12 -25.41 39.65 -40.59
C VAL A 12 -26.34 39.01 -39.55
N ALA A 13 -26.18 39.40 -38.29
CA ALA A 13 -27.23 39.91 -37.38
C ALA A 13 -26.98 39.52 -35.92
N GLN A 14 -26.69 40.54 -35.13
CA GLN A 14 -26.81 40.55 -33.67
C GLN A 14 -28.28 40.37 -33.26
N SER A 15 -28.51 39.66 -32.15
CA SER A 15 -29.60 39.98 -31.24
C SER A 15 -29.12 39.73 -29.81
N GLY A 16 -29.26 40.75 -28.97
CA GLY A 16 -28.64 40.83 -27.65
C GLY A 16 -29.58 40.48 -26.49
N ALA A 17 -29.08 40.89 -25.32
CA ALA A 17 -29.68 40.94 -23.99
C ALA A 17 -29.61 39.68 -23.13
N GLY A 18 -28.87 39.78 -22.01
CA GLY A 18 -29.08 38.87 -20.89
C GLY A 18 -27.93 38.73 -19.88
N ARG A 19 -27.70 39.77 -19.09
CA ARG A 19 -27.44 39.74 -17.64
C ARG A 19 -26.25 38.96 -17.03
N ASP A 20 -25.57 39.72 -16.17
CA ASP A 20 -24.96 39.35 -14.90
C ASP A 20 -23.61 38.62 -14.92
N ALA A 21 -22.58 39.46 -14.84
CA ALA A 21 -21.27 39.11 -14.32
C ALA A 21 -21.38 38.66 -12.85
N SER A 22 -21.06 37.39 -12.61
CA SER A 22 -20.43 36.91 -11.40
C SER A 22 -19.78 35.55 -11.74
N PRO A 23 -18.45 35.44 -11.81
CA PRO A 23 -17.82 34.13 -11.81
C PRO A 23 -18.02 33.53 -10.42
N SER A 24 -19.13 32.81 -10.29
CA SER A 24 -19.37 31.85 -9.21
C SER A 24 -18.09 31.03 -9.00
N ALA A 25 -17.67 30.98 -7.74
CA ALA A 25 -16.63 30.11 -7.22
C ALA A 25 -16.89 28.67 -7.70
N ARG A 26 -16.37 28.34 -8.88
CA ARG A 26 -16.31 26.97 -9.35
C ARG A 26 -15.35 26.26 -8.42
N SER A 27 -15.98 25.46 -7.57
CA SER A 27 -15.40 24.39 -6.78
C SER A 27 -14.02 24.01 -7.27
N ARG A 28 -13.02 24.32 -6.43
CA ARG A 28 -11.83 23.48 -6.34
C ARG A 28 -12.33 22.08 -5.98
N ARG A 29 -12.64 21.27 -6.99
CA ARG A 29 -12.68 19.83 -6.80
C ARG A 29 -11.26 19.42 -6.42
N PRO A 30 -11.07 18.64 -5.34
CA PRO A 30 -9.80 17.97 -5.13
C PRO A 30 -9.42 17.22 -6.41
N LEU A 31 -8.15 17.28 -6.79
CA LEU A 31 -7.63 16.64 -8.01
C LEU A 31 -7.81 15.10 -8.01
N PHE A 32 -8.23 14.53 -6.87
CA PHE A 32 -8.46 13.12 -6.68
C PHE A 32 -9.86 12.92 -6.07
N ASP A 33 -10.82 12.50 -6.90
CA ASP A 33 -12.01 11.82 -6.43
C ASP A 33 -11.57 10.40 -6.04
N LEU A 34 -11.01 10.26 -4.82
CA LEU A 34 -10.52 8.98 -4.33
C LEU A 34 -11.72 8.06 -4.01
N PRO A 35 -11.68 6.78 -4.42
CA PRO A 35 -12.63 5.80 -3.93
C PRO A 35 -12.51 5.71 -2.40
N PRO A 36 -13.58 5.33 -1.68
CA PRO A 36 -13.52 5.16 -0.23
C PRO A 36 -12.40 4.18 0.12
N VAL A 37 -11.31 4.73 0.66
CA VAL A 37 -10.14 4.00 1.13
C VAL A 37 -10.63 3.06 2.23
N GLN A 38 -10.37 1.76 2.11
CA GLN A 38 -10.70 0.78 3.16
C GLN A 38 -10.11 1.28 4.49
N GLY A 39 -10.86 1.19 5.60
CA GLY A 39 -10.41 1.76 6.89
C GLY A 39 -9.03 1.28 7.36
N SER A 40 -8.60 0.09 6.91
CA SER A 40 -7.26 -0.46 7.12
C SER A 40 -6.15 0.34 6.41
N GLN A 41 -6.38 0.79 5.17
CA GLN A 41 -5.43 1.60 4.41
C GLN A 41 -5.28 2.99 5.03
N GLN A 42 -6.39 3.60 5.49
CA GLN A 42 -6.34 4.91 6.16
C GLN A 42 -5.53 4.83 7.47
N ALA A 43 -5.72 3.78 8.26
CA ALA A 43 -4.94 3.57 9.48
C ALA A 43 -3.44 3.39 9.16
N THR A 44 -3.10 2.62 8.13
CA THR A 44 -1.71 2.46 7.69
C THR A 44 -1.12 3.76 7.15
N PHE A 45 -1.87 4.54 6.36
CA PHE A 45 -1.46 5.87 5.91
C PHE A 45 -1.11 6.80 7.09
N MET A 46 -1.94 6.83 8.13
CA MET A 46 -1.67 7.64 9.33
C MET A 46 -0.41 7.16 10.07
N ARG A 47 -0.18 5.84 10.13
CA ARG A 47 1.05 5.27 10.71
C ARG A 47 2.29 5.62 9.88
N LEU A 48 2.20 5.55 8.56
CA LEU A 48 3.29 5.90 7.64
C LEU A 48 3.67 7.38 7.75
N THR A 49 2.68 8.27 7.66
CA THR A 49 2.91 9.73 7.79
C THR A 49 3.51 10.11 9.13
N THR A 50 3.05 9.47 10.22
CA THR A 50 3.66 9.61 11.55
C THR A 50 5.09 9.08 11.55
N GLY A 51 5.32 7.88 11.00
CA GLY A 51 6.64 7.24 10.93
C GLY A 51 7.67 8.11 10.22
N PHE A 52 7.34 8.62 9.03
CA PHE A 52 8.18 9.57 8.30
C PHE A 52 8.46 10.82 9.15
N SER A 53 7.42 11.47 9.67
CA SER A 53 7.59 12.70 10.45
C SER A 53 8.46 12.53 11.71
N THR A 54 8.50 11.34 12.30
CA THR A 54 9.33 11.06 13.49
C THR A 54 10.77 10.65 13.18
N ARG A 55 11.05 10.17 11.97
CA ARG A 55 12.35 9.57 11.61
C ARG A 55 13.18 10.44 10.68
N THR A 56 12.55 11.35 9.96
CA THR A 56 13.22 12.20 8.97
C THR A 56 13.03 13.68 9.31
N GLU A 57 14.14 14.32 9.70
CA GLU A 57 14.18 15.75 10.01
C GLU A 57 14.20 16.61 8.74
N HIS A 58 14.71 16.07 7.64
CA HIS A 58 14.83 16.73 6.33
C HIS A 58 14.02 15.94 5.28
N PRO A 59 12.75 16.30 5.05
CA PRO A 59 11.88 15.56 4.13
C PRO A 59 12.42 15.47 2.70
N ASP A 60 13.12 16.50 2.24
CA ASP A 60 13.67 16.57 0.88
C ASP A 60 14.91 15.67 0.69
N GLU A 61 15.44 15.09 1.77
CA GLU A 61 16.57 14.16 1.78
C GLU A 61 16.12 12.71 2.05
N LEU A 62 14.82 12.43 1.93
CA LEU A 62 14.28 11.09 2.15
C LEU A 62 14.91 10.07 1.19
N ASP A 63 15.61 9.09 1.76
CA ASP A 63 16.24 8.00 1.02
C ASP A 63 15.45 6.67 1.17
N LEU A 64 15.86 5.66 0.42
CA LEU A 64 15.20 4.35 0.42
C LEU A 64 15.32 3.64 1.78
N GLN A 65 16.44 3.82 2.48
CA GLN A 65 16.66 3.18 3.77
C GLN A 65 15.63 3.68 4.80
N ALA A 66 15.45 5.00 4.88
CA ALA A 66 14.44 5.61 5.74
C ALA A 66 13.01 5.13 5.38
N VAL A 67 12.71 4.98 4.09
CA VAL A 67 11.42 4.41 3.64
C VAL A 67 11.23 2.99 4.16
N PHE A 68 12.20 2.10 3.99
CA PHE A 68 12.07 0.71 4.44
C PHE A 68 12.03 0.57 5.96
N GLU A 69 12.73 1.42 6.71
CA GLU A 69 12.61 1.46 8.17
C GLU A 69 11.21 1.90 8.63
N VAL A 70 10.61 2.89 7.97
CA VAL A 70 9.24 3.30 8.24
C VAL A 70 8.28 2.16 7.89
N LEU A 71 8.45 1.51 6.73
CA LEU A 71 7.65 0.35 6.34
C LEU A 71 7.72 -0.76 7.40
N GLU A 72 8.93 -1.18 7.80
CA GLU A 72 9.10 -2.19 8.85
C GLU A 72 8.43 -1.78 10.16
N SER A 73 8.47 -0.50 10.53
CA SER A 73 7.85 0.00 11.77
C SER A 73 6.32 0.00 11.76
N VAL A 74 5.70 0.10 10.58
CA VAL A 74 4.24 0.06 10.45
C VAL A 74 3.70 -1.35 10.23
N TYR A 75 4.58 -2.34 10.08
CA TYR A 75 4.18 -3.73 9.87
C TYR A 75 3.29 -4.22 11.00
N GLU A 76 2.08 -4.65 10.64
CA GLU A 76 1.16 -5.28 11.57
C GLU A 76 1.24 -6.80 11.42
N PRO A 77 1.56 -7.57 12.47
CA PRO A 77 1.69 -9.03 12.40
C PRO A 77 0.36 -9.74 12.15
N ARG A 78 -0.12 -9.65 10.91
CA ARG A 78 -1.30 -10.34 10.40
C ARG A 78 -0.99 -10.90 9.01
N ARG A 79 -1.65 -12.01 8.66
CA ARG A 79 -1.55 -12.59 7.32
C ARG A 79 -1.98 -11.57 6.28
N ARG A 80 -1.36 -11.63 5.10
CA ARG A 80 -1.64 -10.78 3.93
C ARG A 80 -1.43 -9.28 4.14
N TYR A 81 -0.79 -8.82 5.22
CA TYR A 81 -0.63 -7.40 5.48
C TYR A 81 0.03 -6.68 4.29
N TRP A 82 1.17 -7.20 3.83
CA TRP A 82 1.89 -6.57 2.73
C TRP A 82 1.17 -6.71 1.39
N ARG A 83 0.45 -7.81 1.19
CA ARG A 83 -0.33 -8.06 -0.04
C ARG A 83 -1.60 -7.21 -0.12
N GLU A 84 -2.10 -6.76 1.01
CA GLU A 84 -3.25 -5.88 1.08
C GLU A 84 -2.85 -4.39 1.10
N LEU A 85 -1.61 -4.06 1.44
CA LEU A 85 -1.11 -2.68 1.40
C LEU A 85 -0.95 -2.22 -0.05
N ASP A 86 -1.70 -1.18 -0.44
CA ASP A 86 -1.57 -0.56 -1.75
C ASP A 86 -0.28 0.28 -1.81
N PRO A 87 0.60 0.07 -2.80
CA PRO A 87 1.78 0.91 -3.00
C PRO A 87 1.47 2.41 -3.07
N ASN A 88 0.30 2.80 -3.61
CA ASN A 88 -0.12 4.19 -3.66
C ASN A 88 -0.28 4.80 -2.27
N THR A 89 -0.73 4.01 -1.27
CA THR A 89 -0.82 4.48 0.12
C THR A 89 0.55 4.90 0.66
N VAL A 90 1.63 4.20 0.27
CA VAL A 90 3.00 4.53 0.67
C VAL A 90 3.49 5.78 -0.06
N LEU A 91 3.29 5.85 -1.38
CA LEU A 91 3.71 6.99 -2.19
C LEU A 91 2.96 8.28 -1.80
N GLU A 92 1.67 8.19 -1.48
CA GLU A 92 0.88 9.30 -0.95
C GLU A 92 1.41 9.77 0.41
N ALA A 93 1.73 8.84 1.32
CA ALA A 93 2.30 9.19 2.61
C ALA A 93 3.67 9.90 2.48
N ILE A 94 4.51 9.43 1.55
CA ILE A 94 5.78 10.09 1.19
C ILE A 94 5.51 11.48 0.62
N HIS A 95 4.57 11.62 -0.32
CA HIS A 95 4.26 12.91 -0.93
C HIS A 95 3.74 13.93 0.09
N CYS A 96 2.92 13.49 1.05
CA CYS A 96 2.45 14.34 2.14
C CYS A 96 3.58 14.77 3.09
N HIS A 97 4.55 13.90 3.35
CA HIS A 97 5.70 14.22 4.20
C HIS A 97 6.73 15.10 3.48
N ALA A 98 7.05 14.78 2.23
CA ALA A 98 8.12 15.38 1.42
C ALA A 98 7.59 15.86 0.05
N PRO A 99 6.79 16.93 0.00
CA PRO A 99 6.13 17.38 -1.23
C PRO A 99 7.11 17.86 -2.31
N ASN A 100 8.33 18.28 -1.93
CA ASN A 100 9.35 18.75 -2.87
C ASN A 100 10.39 17.68 -3.24
N LEU A 101 10.26 16.45 -2.73
CA LEU A 101 11.25 15.38 -2.91
C LEU A 101 11.61 15.14 -4.38
N ARG A 102 10.60 15.08 -5.26
CA ARG A 102 10.82 14.93 -6.71
C ARG A 102 11.73 16.03 -7.25
N ALA A 103 11.41 17.29 -6.93
CA ALA A 103 12.17 18.43 -7.42
C ALA A 103 13.59 18.47 -6.82
N ALA A 104 13.77 17.99 -5.58
CA ALA A 104 15.09 17.84 -4.98
C ALA A 104 15.92 16.78 -5.70
N GLN A 105 15.38 15.56 -5.89
CA GLN A 105 16.06 14.45 -6.57
C GLN A 105 16.46 14.81 -8.01
N GLU A 106 15.58 15.48 -8.75
CA GLU A 106 15.86 15.92 -10.13
C GLU A 106 16.99 16.96 -10.21
N ARG A 107 17.24 17.73 -9.14
CA ARG A 107 18.33 18.74 -9.11
C ARG A 107 19.69 18.16 -8.81
N PHE A 108 19.76 17.06 -8.04
CA PHE A 108 21.03 16.53 -7.57
C PHE A 108 21.65 15.49 -8.51
N GLU A 109 20.97 15.08 -9.60
CA GLU A 109 21.38 13.97 -10.49
C GLU A 109 21.65 12.62 -9.76
N ILE A 110 21.37 12.55 -8.45
CA ILE A 110 21.48 11.34 -7.64
C ILE A 110 20.22 10.53 -7.84
N GLY A 111 20.19 9.74 -8.92
CA GLY A 111 19.08 8.86 -9.26
C GLY A 111 17.83 9.62 -9.74
N SER A 112 17.10 9.05 -10.70
CA SER A 112 15.83 9.67 -11.09
C SER A 112 14.78 9.37 -10.02
N HIS A 113 13.86 10.31 -9.78
CA HIS A 113 12.69 10.07 -8.94
C HIS A 113 11.91 8.81 -9.37
N THR A 114 11.92 8.49 -10.67
CA THR A 114 11.35 7.26 -11.21
C THR A 114 12.05 6.00 -10.66
N GLU A 115 13.38 5.99 -10.58
CA GLU A 115 14.14 4.89 -9.98
C GLU A 115 13.81 4.75 -8.49
N PHE A 116 13.70 5.87 -7.77
CA PHE A 116 13.30 5.87 -6.36
C PHE A 116 11.92 5.22 -6.15
N VAL A 117 10.92 5.62 -6.94
CA VAL A 117 9.57 5.02 -6.90
C VAL A 117 9.62 3.53 -7.26
N TRP A 118 10.33 3.17 -8.32
CA TRP A 118 10.46 1.78 -8.75
C TRP A 118 11.10 0.89 -7.66
N ARG A 119 12.10 1.39 -6.94
CA ARG A 119 12.74 0.69 -5.82
C ARG A 119 11.80 0.48 -4.64
N ILE A 120 10.91 1.43 -4.36
CA ILE A 120 9.87 1.27 -3.32
C ILE A 120 8.91 0.16 -3.72
N GLU A 121 8.43 0.17 -4.97
CA GLU A 121 7.54 -0.87 -5.48
C GLU A 121 8.21 -2.26 -5.48
N GLU A 122 9.46 -2.34 -5.93
CA GLU A 122 10.27 -3.57 -5.90
C GLU A 122 10.42 -4.11 -4.46
N GLY A 123 10.76 -3.25 -3.50
CA GLY A 123 10.90 -3.68 -2.11
C GLY A 123 9.58 -4.04 -1.45
N MET A 124 8.48 -3.35 -1.77
CA MET A 124 7.14 -3.77 -1.34
C MET A 124 6.78 -5.15 -1.88
N PHE A 125 7.07 -5.40 -3.15
CA PHE A 125 6.88 -6.71 -3.76
C PHE A 125 7.72 -7.78 -3.07
N MET A 126 8.96 -7.46 -2.69
CA MET A 126 9.81 -8.35 -1.91
C MET A 126 9.19 -8.66 -0.54
N LEU A 127 8.67 -7.66 0.19
CA LEU A 127 7.99 -7.86 1.48
C LEU A 127 6.76 -8.78 1.34
N GLN A 128 5.99 -8.62 0.27
CA GLN A 128 4.86 -9.50 -0.05
C GLN A 128 5.29 -10.96 -0.26
N SER A 129 6.39 -11.16 -1.01
CA SER A 129 7.00 -12.47 -1.25
C SER A 129 7.51 -13.11 0.05
N LEU A 130 8.20 -12.34 0.91
CA LEU A 130 8.70 -12.85 2.20
C LEU A 130 7.56 -13.20 3.15
N GLU A 131 6.49 -12.42 3.19
CA GLU A 131 5.28 -12.73 3.95
C GLU A 131 4.63 -14.02 3.45
N ARG A 132 4.59 -14.23 2.14
CA ARG A 132 4.10 -15.48 1.56
C ARG A 132 4.93 -16.67 2.03
N CYS A 133 6.26 -16.57 2.06
CA CYS A 133 7.13 -17.60 2.61
C CYS A 133 6.88 -17.86 4.11
N ALA A 134 6.68 -16.80 4.90
CA ALA A 134 6.37 -16.92 6.33
C ALA A 134 5.04 -17.65 6.57
N GLU A 135 4.01 -17.34 5.79
CA GLU A 135 2.73 -18.03 5.85
C GLU A 135 2.84 -19.51 5.46
N LEU A 136 3.63 -19.84 4.43
CA LEU A 136 3.88 -21.23 4.04
C LEU A 136 4.51 -22.05 5.16
N LEU A 137 5.47 -21.48 5.90
CA LEU A 137 6.08 -22.14 7.06
C LEU A 137 5.09 -22.32 8.22
N LEU A 138 4.20 -21.35 8.43
CA LEU A 138 3.15 -21.46 9.45
C LEU A 138 2.10 -22.51 9.09
N ASP A 139 1.77 -22.64 7.82
CA ASP A 139 0.82 -23.63 7.29
C ASP A 139 1.42 -25.04 7.20
N ALA A 140 2.76 -25.17 7.27
CA ALA A 140 3.42 -26.47 7.28
C ALA A 140 3.10 -27.25 8.57
N PRO A 141 2.80 -28.56 8.47
CA PRO A 141 2.68 -29.44 9.64
C PRO A 141 3.92 -29.34 10.53
N SER A 142 3.73 -29.38 11.86
CA SER A 142 4.81 -29.25 12.84
C SER A 142 5.98 -30.20 12.57
N ASP A 143 5.68 -31.45 12.19
CA ASP A 143 6.69 -32.49 11.93
C ASP A 143 7.51 -32.24 10.66
N SER A 144 7.02 -31.37 9.77
CA SER A 144 7.69 -31.00 8.52
C SER A 144 8.37 -29.63 8.59
N ARG A 145 8.25 -28.92 9.72
CA ARG A 145 8.75 -27.56 9.84
C ARG A 145 10.28 -27.59 10.03
N PRO A 146 11.04 -26.82 9.25
CA PRO A 146 12.50 -26.77 9.35
C PRO A 146 12.97 -26.18 10.69
N HIS A 147 14.06 -26.72 11.24
CA HIS A 147 14.58 -26.36 12.57
C HIS A 147 15.77 -25.39 12.53
N SER A 148 16.40 -25.24 11.36
CA SER A 148 17.51 -24.31 11.14
C SER A 148 17.22 -23.35 9.98
N MET A 149 17.98 -22.25 9.91
CA MET A 149 17.90 -21.31 8.78
C MET A 149 18.22 -21.98 7.44
N THR A 150 19.21 -22.88 7.42
CA THR A 150 19.59 -23.61 6.19
C THR A 150 18.48 -24.55 5.74
N ASP A 151 17.90 -25.32 6.68
CA ASP A 151 16.78 -26.21 6.37
C ASP A 151 15.55 -25.41 5.91
N THR A 152 15.36 -24.21 6.48
CA THR A 152 14.27 -23.31 6.09
C THR A 152 14.40 -22.88 4.64
N TYR A 153 15.60 -22.50 4.22
CA TYR A 153 15.85 -22.14 2.84
C TYR A 153 15.58 -23.31 1.90
N GLN A 154 16.14 -24.48 2.18
CA GLN A 154 15.97 -25.67 1.33
C GLN A 154 14.51 -26.10 1.22
N TRP A 155 13.80 -26.10 2.36
CA TRP A 155 12.39 -26.44 2.41
C TRP A 155 11.53 -25.46 1.60
N LEU A 156 11.72 -24.14 1.81
CA LEU A 156 10.99 -23.12 1.07
C LEU A 156 11.29 -23.19 -0.43
N HIS A 157 12.55 -23.35 -0.80
CA HIS A 157 12.97 -23.47 -2.20
C HIS A 157 12.25 -24.64 -2.89
N ALA A 158 12.29 -25.82 -2.29
CA ALA A 158 11.60 -27.01 -2.81
C ALA A 158 10.08 -26.83 -2.87
N GLU A 159 9.47 -26.25 -1.85
CA GLU A 159 8.02 -26.06 -1.78
C GLU A 159 7.52 -25.02 -2.78
N LEU A 160 8.25 -23.92 -2.96
CA LEU A 160 7.92 -22.88 -3.95
C LEU A 160 8.06 -23.40 -5.38
N LEU A 161 9.11 -24.19 -5.67
CA LEU A 161 9.26 -24.89 -6.94
C LEU A 161 8.10 -25.85 -7.20
N ARG A 162 7.73 -26.66 -6.20
CA ARG A 162 6.62 -27.62 -6.31
C ARG A 162 5.29 -26.93 -6.59
N ARG A 163 5.10 -25.71 -6.09
CA ARG A 163 3.88 -24.89 -6.29
C ARG A 163 3.93 -24.01 -7.55
N GLY A 164 5.08 -23.88 -8.21
CA GLY A 164 5.27 -22.94 -9.33
C GLY A 164 5.20 -21.47 -8.90
N GLU A 165 5.50 -21.16 -7.63
CA GLU A 165 5.50 -19.79 -7.10
C GLU A 165 6.86 -19.12 -7.38
N PHE A 166 7.07 -18.66 -8.62
CA PHE A 166 8.35 -18.11 -9.09
C PHE A 166 8.76 -16.79 -8.44
N PHE A 167 7.80 -15.93 -8.10
CA PHE A 167 8.13 -14.62 -7.53
C PHE A 167 8.68 -14.71 -6.11
N PRO A 168 8.03 -15.43 -5.16
CA PRO A 168 8.63 -15.64 -3.85
C PRO A 168 9.95 -16.42 -3.91
N LEU A 169 10.09 -17.32 -4.89
CA LEU A 169 11.35 -18.03 -5.11
C LEU A 169 12.49 -17.08 -5.50
N SER A 170 12.25 -16.19 -6.47
CA SER A 170 13.23 -15.16 -6.88
C SER A 170 13.60 -14.21 -5.74
N SER A 171 12.62 -13.81 -4.91
CA SER A 171 12.89 -13.00 -3.72
C SER A 171 13.70 -13.75 -2.65
N LEU A 172 13.45 -15.05 -2.49
CA LEU A 172 14.20 -15.91 -1.57
C LEU A 172 15.66 -16.07 -2.01
N GLU A 173 15.89 -16.30 -3.31
CA GLU A 173 17.21 -16.49 -3.90
C GLU A 173 18.03 -15.19 -3.87
N SER A 174 17.43 -14.06 -4.21
CA SER A 174 18.10 -12.74 -4.21
C SER A 174 18.43 -12.25 -2.79
N GLY A 175 17.54 -12.46 -1.83
CA GLY A 175 17.74 -12.03 -0.44
C GLY A 175 18.59 -12.98 0.42
N GLY A 176 18.75 -14.24 0.00
CA GLY A 176 19.62 -15.23 0.65
C GLY A 176 19.39 -15.34 2.17
N ARG A 177 20.47 -15.25 2.96
CA ARG A 177 20.40 -15.37 4.43
C ARG A 177 19.54 -14.26 5.07
N SER A 178 19.57 -13.05 4.54
CA SER A 178 18.81 -11.93 5.08
C SER A 178 17.30 -12.13 4.91
N ALA A 179 16.88 -12.67 3.76
CA ALA A 179 15.49 -13.06 3.52
C ALA A 179 15.02 -14.11 4.53
N ILE A 180 15.81 -15.15 4.78
CA ILE A 180 15.47 -16.19 5.76
C ILE A 180 15.33 -15.60 7.18
N ALA A 181 16.27 -14.75 7.60
CA ALA A 181 16.18 -14.09 8.90
C ALA A 181 14.91 -13.24 9.01
N HIS A 182 14.55 -12.50 7.96
CA HIS A 182 13.33 -11.70 7.92
C HIS A 182 12.07 -12.57 7.98
N ILE A 183 12.01 -13.67 7.22
CA ILE A 183 10.91 -14.65 7.25
C ILE A 183 10.72 -15.21 8.66
N HIS A 184 11.79 -15.59 9.36
CA HIS A 184 11.72 -16.09 10.74
C HIS A 184 11.16 -15.04 11.71
N ARG A 185 11.53 -13.76 11.56
CA ARG A 185 10.93 -12.67 12.35
C ARG A 185 9.43 -12.52 12.10
N MET A 186 9.00 -12.62 10.84
CA MET A 186 7.57 -12.61 10.49
C MET A 186 6.83 -13.80 11.10
N VAL A 187 7.38 -15.03 10.98
CA VAL A 187 6.80 -16.25 11.56
C VAL A 187 6.62 -16.12 13.08
N ALA A 188 7.64 -15.63 13.79
CA ALA A 188 7.57 -15.42 15.24
C ALA A 188 6.48 -14.38 15.61
N SER A 189 6.38 -13.29 14.84
CA SER A 189 5.40 -12.23 15.09
C SER A 189 3.98 -12.69 14.79
N LEU A 190 3.78 -13.40 13.70
CA LEU A 190 2.48 -13.97 13.29
C LEU A 190 2.02 -15.09 14.24
N GLY A 191 2.94 -15.92 14.72
CA GLY A 191 2.63 -17.01 15.67
C GLY A 191 2.32 -16.52 17.09
N SER A 192 2.76 -15.31 17.45
CA SER A 192 2.50 -14.68 18.75
C SER A 192 1.23 -13.80 18.76
N SER A 193 0.64 -13.56 17.59
CA SER A 193 -0.56 -12.75 17.45
C SER A 193 -1.77 -13.51 18.02
N PRO A 194 -2.49 -12.98 19.03
CA PRO A 194 -3.64 -13.66 19.58
C PRO A 194 -4.68 -13.84 18.47
N ALA A 195 -5.02 -15.09 18.16
CA ALA A 195 -6.14 -15.40 17.29
C ALA A 195 -7.37 -14.68 17.85
N VAL A 196 -7.83 -13.62 17.16
CA VAL A 196 -9.11 -12.98 17.48
C VAL A 196 -10.16 -14.08 17.35
N PRO A 197 -10.84 -14.49 18.44
CA PRO A 197 -11.87 -15.50 18.34
C PRO A 197 -12.97 -14.97 17.42
N PRO A 198 -13.59 -15.83 16.58
CA PRO A 198 -14.69 -15.39 15.75
C PRO A 198 -15.74 -14.74 16.64
N GLU A 199 -16.15 -13.52 16.28
CA GLU A 199 -17.14 -12.73 17.00
C GLU A 199 -18.26 -13.65 17.48
N CYS A 200 -18.36 -13.83 18.81
CA CYS A 200 -19.53 -14.43 19.42
C CYS A 200 -20.68 -13.47 19.15
N VAL A 201 -21.38 -13.69 18.03
CA VAL A 201 -22.64 -13.03 17.71
C VAL A 201 -23.51 -13.16 18.96
N PRO A 202 -23.83 -12.06 19.67
CA PRO A 202 -24.68 -12.17 20.82
C PRO A 202 -26.04 -12.65 20.32
N LYS A 203 -26.42 -13.87 20.69
CA LYS A 203 -27.78 -14.38 20.50
C LYS A 203 -28.71 -13.35 21.11
N ARG A 204 -29.37 -12.55 20.25
CA ARG A 204 -30.46 -11.68 20.65
C ARG A 204 -31.44 -12.51 21.46
N GLY A 205 -31.51 -12.26 22.76
CA GLY A 205 -32.48 -12.88 23.65
C GLY A 205 -33.87 -12.59 23.09
N ARG A 206 -34.57 -13.65 22.67
CA ARG A 206 -36.01 -13.58 22.42
C ARG A 206 -36.66 -13.17 23.74
N ARG A 207 -36.98 -11.88 23.85
CA ARG A 207 -37.76 -11.33 24.97
C ARG A 207 -39.17 -11.89 24.83
N GLY A 208 -39.44 -12.97 25.57
CA GLY A 208 -40.79 -13.48 25.76
C GLY A 208 -41.58 -12.47 26.57
N GLN A 209 -42.53 -11.78 25.94
CA GLN A 209 -43.61 -11.09 26.65
C GLN A 209 -44.81 -12.03 26.68
N ARG A 210 -44.90 -12.82 27.76
CA ARG A 210 -46.12 -13.55 28.12
C ARG A 210 -46.76 -12.85 29.33
N ARG A 211 -47.85 -12.14 29.01
CA ARG A 211 -49.07 -11.86 29.81
C ARG A 211 -48.93 -11.20 31.19
N GLN A 212 -49.69 -10.12 31.36
CA GLN A 212 -50.65 -10.04 32.48
C GLN A 212 -52.02 -9.58 31.96
N ARG A 213 -53.04 -10.36 32.32
CA ARG A 213 -54.49 -10.07 32.24
C ARG A 213 -54.87 -9.32 33.52
N ILE A 214 -55.52 -8.17 33.37
CA ILE A 214 -56.37 -7.47 34.36
C ILE A 214 -57.28 -6.60 33.47
N SER A 215 -58.61 -6.58 33.50
CA SER A 215 -59.70 -7.16 34.29
C SER A 215 -60.87 -7.44 33.35
#